data_AF-A0A4Y2JIC2-F1
#
_entry.id   AF-A0A4Y2JIC2-F1
#
_cell.length_a   1.000
_cell.length_b   1.000
_cell.length_c   1.000
_cell.angle_alpha   90.00
_cell.angle_beta   90.00
_cell.angle_gamma   90.00
#
_symmetry.space_group_name_H-M   'P 1'
#
loop_
_entity.id
_entity.type
_entity.pdbx_description
1 polymer ?
#
loop_
_entity_poly.entity_id
_entity_poly.type
_entity_poly.pdbx_seq_one_letter_code
_entity_poly.pdbx_strand_id
1 'polypeptide(L)'
;MASKRKNLSFAEKNELIERFQNSNLSKAAFAKANSIPRTTFNNILAAKLCSSNAQICDQERKRQRLSPYENVDKALLSWIKYARSQNAPISWNVLKEKSLEFANELGE
;
A
#
# COMPACT_ATOMS: atom_id res chain seq x y z
N MET A 1 0.39 -28.08 -4.22
CA MET A 1 1.76 -27.53 -4.15
C MET A 1 1.75 -26.34 -3.21
N ALA A 2 2.51 -26.36 -2.11
CA ALA A 2 2.59 -25.21 -1.21
C ALA A 2 3.33 -24.04 -1.89
N SER A 3 2.93 -22.80 -1.61
CA SER A 3 3.61 -21.62 -2.16
C SER A 3 5.07 -21.59 -1.71
N LYS A 4 5.99 -21.47 -2.68
CA LYS A 4 7.44 -21.39 -2.39
C LYS A 4 7.85 -20.12 -1.64
N ARG A 5 7.02 -19.06 -1.67
CA ARG A 5 7.29 -17.77 -1.00
C ARG A 5 6.04 -17.27 -0.27
N LYS A 6 6.20 -16.82 0.99
CA LYS A 6 5.12 -16.14 1.75
C LYS A 6 5.07 -14.67 1.34
N ASN A 7 3.88 -14.19 0.93
CA ASN A 7 3.61 -12.75 0.80
C ASN A 7 3.06 -12.24 2.12
N LEU A 8 3.69 -11.20 2.67
CA LEU A 8 3.28 -10.54 3.91
C LEU A 8 2.40 -9.32 3.62
N SER A 9 1.37 -9.09 4.43
CA SER A 9 0.56 -7.86 4.41
C SER A 9 1.37 -6.66 4.90
N PHE A 10 0.82 -5.45 4.73
CA PHE A 10 1.42 -4.26 5.32
C PHE A 10 1.37 -4.32 6.85
N ALA A 11 0.26 -4.81 7.43
CA ALA A 11 0.15 -5.04 8.87
C ALA A 11 1.26 -5.97 9.40
N GLU A 12 1.42 -7.14 8.78
CA GLU A 12 2.44 -8.12 9.19
C GLU A 12 3.87 -7.53 9.09
N LYS A 13 4.14 -6.74 8.06
CA LYS A 13 5.45 -6.09 7.89
C LYS A 13 5.70 -5.02 8.95
N ASN A 14 4.69 -4.20 9.26
CA ASN A 14 4.79 -3.14 10.25
C ASN A 14 4.95 -3.72 11.66
N GLU A 15 4.19 -4.76 12.00
CA GLU A 15 4.33 -5.49 13.26
C GLU A 15 5.74 -6.07 13.42
N LEU A 16 6.33 -6.64 12.37
CA LEU A 16 7.71 -7.12 12.41
C LEU A 16 8.73 -6.00 12.65
N ILE A 17 8.50 -4.81 12.11
CA ILE A 17 9.36 -3.64 12.33
C ILE A 17 9.26 -3.19 13.79
N GLU A 18 8.04 -3.07 14.32
CA GLU A 18 7.79 -2.65 15.70
C GLU A 18 8.37 -3.66 16.70
N ARG A 19 8.08 -4.96 16.52
CA ARG A 19 8.66 -6.03 17.33
C ARG A 19 10.18 -6.05 17.27
N PHE A 20 10.77 -5.74 16.11
CA PHE A 20 12.22 -5.64 15.98
C PHE A 20 12.80 -4.46 16.76
N GLN A 21 12.17 -3.28 16.68
CA GLN A 21 12.59 -2.08 17.42
C GLN A 21 12.52 -2.29 18.94
N ASN A 22 11.52 -3.04 19.40
CA ASN A 22 11.36 -3.41 20.81
C ASN A 22 12.25 -4.59 21.23
N SER A 23 12.79 -5.36 20.27
CA SER A 23 13.72 -6.45 20.54
C SER A 23 15.16 -5.94 20.44
N ASN A 24 15.93 -6.04 21.53
CA ASN A 24 17.37 -5.74 21.51
C ASN A 24 18.19 -6.83 20.77
N LEU A 25 17.60 -7.48 19.76
CA LEU A 25 18.16 -8.60 19.01
C LEU A 25 18.88 -8.09 17.76
N SER A 26 19.90 -8.84 17.31
CA SER A 26 20.48 -8.61 16.00
C SER A 26 19.49 -8.99 14.89
N LYS A 27 19.60 -8.36 13.71
CA LYS A 27 18.75 -8.67 12.53
C LYS A 27 18.72 -10.17 12.20
N ALA A 28 19.85 -10.85 12.37
CA ALA A 28 19.97 -12.29 12.10
C ALA A 28 19.23 -13.14 13.15
N ALA A 29 19.40 -12.82 14.44
CA ALA A 29 18.72 -13.50 15.52
C ALA A 29 17.20 -13.28 15.45
N PHE A 30 16.76 -12.06 15.18
CA PHE A 30 15.35 -11.71 15.03
C PHE A 30 14.69 -12.45 13.85
N ALA A 31 15.35 -12.48 12.70
CA ALA A 31 14.84 -13.18 11.52
C ALA A 31 14.70 -14.69 11.77
N LYS A 32 15.67 -15.31 12.46
CA LYS A 32 15.61 -16.72 12.85
C LYS A 32 14.47 -16.98 13.83
N ALA A 33 14.30 -16.14 14.84
CA ALA A 33 13.23 -16.28 15.84
C ALA A 33 11.82 -16.17 15.21
N ASN A 34 11.66 -15.33 14.19
CA ASN A 34 10.38 -15.13 13.49
C ASN A 34 10.20 -16.06 12.28
N SER A 35 11.09 -17.02 12.03
CA SER A 35 11.05 -17.92 10.88
C SER A 35 10.97 -17.21 9.51
N ILE A 36 11.65 -16.07 9.38
CA ILE A 36 11.69 -15.27 8.14
C ILE A 36 13.11 -15.30 7.57
N PRO A 37 13.29 -15.49 6.25
CA PRO A 37 14.60 -15.36 5.63
C PRO A 37 15.22 -13.98 5.89
N ARG A 38 16.50 -13.94 6.25
CA ARG A 38 17.22 -12.67 6.55
C ARG A 38 17.12 -11.66 5.41
N THR A 39 17.16 -12.13 4.16
CA THR A 39 17.01 -11.29 2.97
C THR A 39 15.63 -10.63 2.89
N THR A 40 14.57 -11.38 3.19
CA THR A 40 13.20 -10.86 3.27
C THR A 40 13.08 -9.81 4.36
N PHE A 41 13.63 -10.07 5.54
CA PHE A 41 13.58 -9.11 6.64
C PHE A 41 14.35 -7.81 6.32
N ASN A 42 15.54 -7.90 5.74
CA ASN A 42 16.29 -6.73 5.29
C ASN A 42 15.51 -5.91 4.24
N ASN A 43 14.84 -6.58 3.30
CA ASN A 43 14.01 -5.90 2.30
C ASN A 43 12.82 -5.18 2.94
N ILE A 44 12.22 -5.75 3.99
CA ILE A 44 11.13 -5.11 4.75
C ILE A 44 11.66 -3.84 5.42
N LEU A 45 12.81 -3.90 6.10
CA LEU A 45 13.43 -2.73 6.75
C LEU A 45 13.84 -1.63 5.74
N ALA A 46 14.30 -2.02 4.56
CA ALA A 46 14.71 -1.08 3.51
C ALA A 46 13.51 -0.42 2.80
N ALA A 47 12.33 -1.04 2.83
CA ALA A 47 11.14 -0.55 2.16
C ALA A 47 10.54 0.65 2.91
N LYS A 48 10.96 1.87 2.52
CA LYS A 48 10.38 3.16 2.99
C LYS A 48 8.86 3.30 2.75
N LEU A 49 8.28 2.45 1.91
CA LEU A 49 6.88 2.52 1.45
C LEU A 49 5.84 2.14 2.50
N CYS A 50 6.19 1.37 3.54
CA CYS A 50 5.19 0.88 4.51
C CYS A 50 4.79 1.92 5.57
N SER A 51 5.53 3.03 5.72
CA SER A 51 5.38 3.93 6.88
C SER A 51 4.69 5.26 6.59
N SER A 52 4.77 5.82 5.38
CA SER A 52 4.28 7.20 5.12
C SER A 52 2.92 7.29 4.42
N ASN A 53 2.55 6.32 3.57
CA ASN A 53 1.26 6.30 2.86
C ASN A 53 0.29 5.21 3.34
N ALA A 54 0.72 4.38 4.31
CA ALA A 54 -0.07 3.26 4.81
C ALA A 54 -1.28 3.67 5.66
N GLN A 55 -1.36 4.93 6.10
CA GLN A 55 -2.47 5.40 6.92
C GLN A 55 -3.80 5.44 6.15
N ILE A 56 -3.77 5.43 4.81
CA ILE A 56 -4.94 5.41 3.93
C ILE A 56 -5.10 4.03 3.23
N CYS A 57 -4.09 3.16 3.32
CA CYS A 57 -4.07 1.88 2.62
C CYS A 57 -4.63 0.75 3.49
N ASP A 58 -5.40 -0.15 2.87
CA ASP A 58 -5.86 -1.40 3.47
C ASP A 58 -4.66 -2.19 4.04
N GLN A 59 -4.65 -2.38 5.36
CA GLN A 59 -3.56 -3.00 6.12
C GLN A 59 -3.37 -4.48 5.73
N GLU A 60 -4.42 -5.13 5.23
CA GLU A 60 -4.39 -6.51 4.76
C GLU A 60 -3.75 -6.64 3.36
N ARG A 61 -3.59 -5.52 2.65
CA ARG A 61 -2.98 -5.51 1.33
C ARG A 61 -1.52 -5.97 1.41
N LYS A 62 -1.16 -6.91 0.53
CA LYS A 62 0.20 -7.49 0.49
C LYS A 62 1.16 -6.77 -0.47
N ARG A 63 0.62 -6.00 -1.41
CA ARG A 63 1.36 -5.32 -2.50
C ARG A 63 0.77 -3.95 -2.77
N GLN A 64 1.62 -2.93 -2.90
CA GLN A 64 1.24 -1.66 -3.49
C GLN A 64 1.44 -1.77 -5.00
N ARG A 65 0.35 -1.65 -5.75
CA ARG A 65 0.41 -1.48 -7.21
C ARG A 65 0.35 0.01 -7.48
N LEU A 66 1.29 0.51 -8.26
CA LEU A 66 1.24 1.88 -8.77
C LEU A 66 0.55 1.83 -10.12
N SER A 67 -0.35 2.78 -10.34
CA SER A 67 -0.97 3.02 -11.63
C SER A 67 0.00 3.80 -12.51
N PRO A 68 0.04 3.56 -13.83
CA PRO A 68 0.74 4.46 -14.74
C PRO A 68 0.15 5.88 -14.74
N TYR A 69 -1.12 6.04 -14.32
CA TYR A 69 -1.85 7.30 -14.28
C TYR A 69 -2.06 7.78 -12.83
N GLU A 70 -0.96 7.88 -12.07
CA GLU A 70 -1.03 8.19 -10.64
C GLU A 70 -1.65 9.57 -10.35
N ASN A 71 -1.44 10.54 -11.25
CA ASN A 71 -1.98 11.89 -11.09
C ASN A 71 -3.49 11.91 -11.34
N VAL A 72 -3.96 11.20 -12.38
CA VAL A 72 -5.39 10.98 -12.63
C VAL A 72 -6.05 10.29 -11.44
N ASP A 73 -5.45 9.21 -10.93
CA ASP A 73 -6.00 8.48 -9.77
C ASP A 73 -6.09 9.37 -8.51
N LYS A 74 -5.10 10.24 -8.27
CA LYS A 74 -5.10 11.20 -7.15
C LYS A 74 -6.20 12.26 -7.29
N ALA A 75 -6.34 12.84 -8.48
CA ALA A 75 -7.38 13.83 -8.77
C ALA A 75 -8.78 13.19 -8.63
N LEU A 76 -8.95 12.00 -9.21
CA LEU A 76 -10.19 11.24 -9.17
C LEU A 76 -10.57 10.87 -7.73
N LEU A 77 -9.65 10.37 -6.92
CA LEU A 77 -9.90 10.07 -5.51
C LEU A 77 -10.33 11.30 -4.71
N SER A 78 -9.71 12.45 -4.97
CA SER A 78 -10.08 13.72 -4.31
C SER A 78 -11.49 14.16 -4.70
N TRP A 79 -11.83 14.04 -5.98
CA TRP A 79 -13.18 14.33 -6.48
C TRP A 79 -14.23 13.36 -5.89
N ILE A 80 -13.95 12.06 -5.81
CA ILE A 80 -14.85 11.08 -5.19
C ILE A 80 -15.15 11.44 -3.73
N LYS A 81 -14.12 11.83 -2.97
CA LYS A 81 -14.28 12.25 -1.56
C LYS A 81 -15.22 13.46 -1.46
N TYR A 82 -15.04 14.44 -2.34
CA TYR A 82 -15.91 15.61 -2.42
C TYR A 82 -17.34 15.23 -2.81
N ALA A 83 -17.55 14.45 -3.88
CA ALA A 83 -18.87 14.03 -4.33
C ALA A 83 -19.63 13.25 -3.23
N ARG A 84 -18.92 12.38 -2.49
CA ARG A 84 -19.49 11.66 -1.34
C ARG A 84 -19.85 12.56 -0.17
N SER A 85 -19.08 13.63 0.10
CA SER A 85 -19.42 14.58 1.16
C SER A 85 -20.70 15.37 0.84
N GLN A 86 -21.03 15.49 -0.45
CA GLN A 86 -22.29 16.05 -0.94
C GLN A 86 -23.43 15.01 -1.04
N ASN A 87 -23.22 13.78 -0.56
CA ASN A 87 -24.14 12.65 -0.73
C ASN A 87 -24.56 12.38 -2.19
N ALA A 88 -23.71 12.75 -3.16
CA ALA A 88 -24.00 12.53 -4.57
C ALA A 88 -23.82 11.04 -4.93
N PRO A 89 -24.78 10.41 -5.63
CA PRO A 89 -24.62 9.05 -6.10
C PRO A 89 -23.59 9.00 -7.25
N ILE A 90 -22.51 8.24 -7.07
CA ILE A 90 -21.48 8.07 -8.09
C ILE A 90 -21.73 6.75 -8.82
N SER A 91 -22.27 6.83 -10.04
CA SER A 91 -22.38 5.67 -10.92
C SER A 91 -21.05 5.38 -11.62
N TRP A 92 -20.90 4.16 -12.13
CA TRP A 92 -19.72 3.77 -12.89
C TRP A 92 -19.46 4.68 -14.10
N ASN A 93 -20.52 5.06 -14.83
CA ASN A 93 -20.40 5.91 -16.02
C ASN A 93 -19.86 7.30 -15.67
N VAL A 94 -20.40 7.91 -14.61
CA VAL A 94 -19.91 9.21 -14.11
C VAL A 94 -18.45 9.12 -13.70
N LEU A 95 -18.05 8.04 -13.02
CA LEU A 95 -16.66 7.84 -12.61
C LEU A 95 -15.73 7.72 -13.83
N LYS A 96 -16.16 6.98 -14.86
CA LYS A 96 -15.40 6.81 -16.10
C LYS A 96 -15.26 8.15 -16.85
N GLU A 97 -16.35 8.88 -17.04
CA GLU A 97 -16.34 10.20 -17.67
C GLU A 97 -15.39 11.15 -16.94
N LYS A 98 -15.50 11.23 -15.61
CA LYS A 98 -14.60 12.07 -14.81
C LYS A 98 -13.13 11.66 -14.91
N SER A 99 -12.85 10.35 -15.00
CA SER A 99 -11.47 9.87 -15.19
C SER A 99 -10.89 10.29 -16.54
N LEU A 100 -11.70 10.33 -17.61
CA LEU A 100 -11.27 10.78 -18.94
C LEU A 100 -11.08 12.29 -18.98
N GLU A 101 -11.93 13.05 -18.31
CA GLU A 101 -11.75 14.51 -18.14
C GLU A 101 -10.40 14.81 -17.48
N PHE A 102 -10.09 14.16 -16.36
CA PHE A 102 -8.80 14.36 -15.68
C PHE A 102 -7.61 13.90 -16.51
N ALA A 103 -7.72 12.80 -17.25
CA ALA A 103 -6.69 12.36 -18.18
C ALA A 103 -6.38 13.43 -19.24
N ASN A 104 -7.42 14.00 -19.85
CA ASN A 104 -7.28 15.08 -20.83
C ASN A 104 -6.69 16.37 -20.22
N GLU A 105 -7.13 16.75 -19.01
CA GLU A 105 -6.62 17.95 -18.31
C GLU A 105 -5.14 17.81 -17.90
N LEU A 106 -4.72 16.60 -17.54
CA LEU A 106 -3.35 16.30 -17.10
C LEU A 106 -2.43 15.89 -18.26
N GLY A 107 -2.97 15.63 -19.45
CA GLY A 107 -2.22 15.14 -20.61
C GLY A 107 -1.70 13.71 -20.42
N GLU A 108 -2.43 12.87 -19.69
CA GLU A 108 -2.11 11.47 -19.39
C GLU A 108 -2.93 10.46 -20.21
#